data_AF-A0A946DXU1-F1
#
_entry.id   AF-A0A946DXU1-F1
#
_cell.length_a   1.000
_cell.length_b   1.000
_cell.length_c   1.000
_cell.angle_alpha   90.00
_cell.angle_beta   90.00
_cell.angle_gamma   90.00
#
_symmetry.space_group_name_H-M   'P 1'
#
loop_
_entity.id
_entity.type
_entity.pdbx_description
1 polymer ?
#
loop_
_entity_poly.entity_id
_entity_poly.type
_entity_poly.pdbx_seq_one_letter_code
_entity_poly.pdbx_strand_id
1 'polypeptide(L)'
;MTLGRFDQSLACFAQSLRRNPLAPNSCLLAVGLIEYHSGNYGQSSRALSRMTGNQVQRASMLAAACAQAGYDEAARAAVKEFERASTEIPFRPRPDDGAGWMPFWRRVFPYLEGETFEHLCDGLGKAGLPV
;
A
#
# COMPACT_ATOMS: atom_id res chain seq x y z
N MET A 1 -5.54 -11.06 -10.06
CA MET A 1 -5.83 -10.07 -11.13
C MET A 1 -4.77 -10.22 -12.21
N THR A 2 -5.13 -10.28 -13.49
CA THR A 2 -4.16 -10.33 -14.61
C THR A 2 -3.91 -8.93 -15.19
N LEU A 3 -2.72 -8.68 -15.75
CA LEU A 3 -2.26 -7.37 -16.27
C LEU A 3 -3.30 -6.62 -17.13
N GLY A 4 -4.02 -7.32 -18.02
CA GLY A 4 -5.05 -6.70 -18.87
C GLY A 4 -6.28 -6.14 -18.12
N ARG A 5 -6.51 -6.54 -16.87
CA ARG A 5 -7.59 -5.97 -16.03
C ARG A 5 -7.15 -4.70 -15.30
N PHE A 6 -5.84 -4.46 -15.17
CA PHE A 6 -5.30 -3.27 -14.51
C PHE A 6 -5.47 -2.01 -15.38
N ASP A 7 -5.19 -2.09 -16.68
CA ASP A 7 -5.32 -0.94 -17.59
C ASP A 7 -6.76 -0.44 -17.68
N GLN A 8 -7.72 -1.36 -17.80
CA GLN A 8 -9.15 -1.02 -17.83
C GLN A 8 -9.59 -0.38 -16.52
N SER A 9 -9.12 -0.92 -15.38
CA SER A 9 -9.45 -0.39 -14.05
C SER A 9 -8.86 1.03 -13.87
N LEU A 10 -7.62 1.24 -14.29
CA LEU A 10 -6.95 2.54 -14.19
C LEU A 10 -7.65 3.61 -15.03
N ALA A 11 -8.12 3.26 -16.24
CA ALA A 11 -8.90 4.17 -17.08
C ALA A 11 -10.22 4.61 -16.39
N CYS A 12 -10.93 3.67 -15.76
CA CYS A 12 -12.13 3.97 -14.99
C CYS A 12 -11.84 4.90 -13.80
N PHE A 13 -10.78 4.62 -13.02
CA PHE A 13 -10.40 5.48 -11.91
C PHE A 13 -9.95 6.87 -12.37
N ALA A 14 -9.15 6.98 -13.43
CA ALA A 14 -8.73 8.25 -13.99
C ALA A 14 -9.92 9.10 -14.47
N GLN A 15 -10.97 8.49 -15.01
CA GLN A 15 -12.20 9.19 -15.36
C GLN A 15 -12.96 9.67 -14.11
N SER A 16 -13.00 8.87 -13.04
CA SER A 16 -13.59 9.27 -11.76
C SER A 16 -12.83 10.43 -11.11
N LEU A 17 -11.50 10.37 -11.05
CA LEU A 17 -10.63 11.41 -10.50
C LEU A 17 -10.75 12.74 -11.25
N ARG A 18 -10.98 12.72 -12.57
CA ARG A 18 -11.22 13.93 -13.37
C ARG A 18 -12.55 14.60 -13.05
N ARG A 19 -13.57 13.82 -12.65
CA ARG A 19 -14.91 14.32 -12.35
C ARG A 19 -15.06 14.79 -10.91
N ASN A 20 -14.26 14.25 -9.99
CA ASN A 20 -14.21 14.70 -8.61
C ASN A 20 -12.75 14.72 -8.10
N PRO A 21 -12.10 15.91 -8.02
CA PRO A 21 -10.73 16.03 -7.53
C PRO A 21 -10.60 15.73 -6.02
N LEU A 22 -11.70 15.78 -5.26
CA LEU A 22 -11.81 15.23 -3.90
C LEU A 22 -12.11 13.73 -3.96
N ALA A 23 -11.25 13.02 -4.68
CA ALA A 23 -11.37 11.60 -4.87
C ALA A 23 -11.51 10.88 -3.52
N PRO A 24 -12.51 10.00 -3.36
CA PRO A 24 -12.58 9.15 -2.20
C PRO A 24 -11.27 8.37 -2.03
N ASN A 25 -10.79 8.21 -0.80
CA ASN A 25 -9.58 7.45 -0.51
C ASN A 25 -9.59 6.04 -1.11
N SER A 26 -10.77 5.44 -1.29
CA SER A 26 -10.94 4.15 -1.96
C SER A 26 -10.46 4.18 -3.41
N CYS A 27 -10.72 5.25 -4.15
CA CYS A 27 -10.23 5.41 -5.53
C CYS A 27 -8.70 5.58 -5.55
N LEU A 28 -8.15 6.40 -4.65
CA LEU A 28 -6.70 6.61 -4.56
C LEU A 28 -5.96 5.34 -4.13
N LEU A 29 -6.53 4.58 -3.19
CA LEU A 29 -6.01 3.29 -2.76
C LEU A 29 -5.99 2.29 -3.92
N ALA A 30 -7.09 2.20 -4.67
CA ALA A 30 -7.18 1.30 -5.82
C ALA A 30 -6.16 1.67 -6.90
N VAL A 31 -6.00 2.95 -7.24
CA VAL A 31 -4.95 3.42 -8.15
C VAL A 31 -3.56 3.07 -7.62
N GLY A 32 -3.31 3.31 -6.33
CA GLY A 32 -2.03 2.97 -5.69
C GLY A 32 -1.68 1.49 -5.80
N LEU A 33 -2.65 0.60 -5.57
CA LEU A 33 -2.49 -0.85 -5.72
C LEU A 33 -2.22 -1.27 -7.16
N ILE A 34 -3.02 -0.75 -8.10
CA ILE A 34 -2.88 -1.07 -9.52
C ILE A 34 -1.50 -0.67 -10.01
N GLU A 35 -1.08 0.56 -9.73
CA GLU A 35 0.23 1.06 -10.15
C GLU A 35 1.37 0.29 -9.46
N TYR A 36 1.20 -0.11 -8.19
CA TYR A 36 2.20 -0.92 -7.47
C TYR A 36 2.41 -2.29 -8.15
N HIS A 37 1.32 -3.01 -8.43
CA HIS A 37 1.40 -4.33 -9.05
C HIS A 37 1.77 -4.29 -10.53
N SER A 38 1.57 -3.15 -11.20
CA SER A 38 2.09 -2.90 -12.55
C SER A 38 3.57 -2.50 -12.58
N GLY A 39 4.23 -2.39 -11.42
CA GLY A 39 5.66 -1.98 -11.33
C GLY A 39 5.89 -0.47 -11.42
N ASN A 40 4.82 0.33 -11.51
CA ASN A 40 4.88 1.79 -11.60
C ASN A 40 4.94 2.42 -10.19
N TYR A 41 5.98 2.06 -9.43
CA TYR A 41 6.08 2.40 -8.00
C TYR A 41 6.04 3.91 -7.70
N GLY A 42 6.60 4.75 -8.58
CA GLY A 42 6.52 6.21 -8.45
C GLY A 42 5.11 6.78 -8.64
N GLN A 43 4.28 6.16 -9.49
CA GLN A 43 2.88 6.55 -9.65
C GLN A 43 2.04 6.06 -8.48
N SER A 44 2.33 4.86 -7.99
CA SER A 44 1.74 4.33 -6.77
C SER A 44 1.96 5.26 -5.57
N SER A 45 3.22 5.67 -5.31
CA SER A 45 3.54 6.55 -4.18
C SER A 45 2.85 7.92 -4.30
N ARG A 46 2.75 8.49 -5.51
CA ARG A 46 2.00 9.74 -5.76
C ARG A 46 0.51 9.61 -5.45
N ALA A 47 -0.13 8.50 -5.84
CA ALA A 47 -1.53 8.27 -5.54
C ALA A 47 -1.77 8.13 -4.02
N LEU A 48 -0.91 7.36 -3.34
CA LEU A 48 -1.02 7.09 -1.90
C LEU A 48 -0.73 8.33 -1.05
N SER A 49 0.17 9.21 -1.49
CA SER A 49 0.49 10.46 -0.81
C SER A 49 -0.68 11.45 -0.79
N ARG A 50 -1.67 11.28 -1.68
CA ARG A 50 -2.87 12.12 -1.73
C ARG A 50 -4.00 11.64 -0.82
N MET A 51 -3.90 10.44 -0.26
CA MET A 51 -4.91 9.90 0.63
C MET A 51 -4.87 10.60 1.99
N THR A 52 -6.04 10.87 2.57
CA THR A 52 -6.20 11.45 3.91
C THR A 52 -6.85 10.43 4.85
N GLY A 53 -6.24 10.11 6.00
CA GLY A 53 -6.76 9.03 6.87
C GLY A 53 -6.36 7.61 6.41
N ASN A 54 -7.01 6.58 6.97
CA ASN A 54 -6.61 5.14 6.84
C ASN A 54 -5.09 4.94 6.89
N GLN A 55 -4.50 5.41 7.99
CA GLN A 55 -3.06 5.65 8.10
C GLN A 55 -2.23 4.38 7.96
N VAL A 56 -2.74 3.25 8.44
CA VAL A 56 -2.02 1.95 8.45
C VAL A 56 -1.86 1.43 7.03
N GLN A 57 -2.95 1.33 6.28
CA GLN A 57 -2.94 0.82 4.92
C GLN A 57 -2.21 1.76 3.97
N ARG A 58 -2.44 3.07 4.12
CA ARG A 58 -1.74 4.10 3.34
C ARG A 58 -0.23 4.06 3.59
N ALA A 59 0.20 4.11 4.86
CA ALA A 59 1.62 4.21 5.21
C ALA A 59 2.39 2.92 4.88
N SER A 60 1.82 1.74 5.13
CA SER A 60 2.46 0.47 4.77
C SER A 60 2.66 0.33 3.26
N MET A 61 1.64 0.63 2.44
CA MET A 61 1.81 0.58 0.99
C MET A 61 2.72 1.68 0.46
N LEU A 62 2.69 2.88 1.05
CA LEU A 62 3.60 3.96 0.64
C LEU A 62 5.05 3.57 0.94
N ALA A 63 5.30 2.92 2.09
CA ALA A 63 6.60 2.38 2.45
C ALA A 63 7.06 1.33 1.42
N ALA A 64 6.21 0.36 1.11
CA ALA A 64 6.50 -0.66 0.10
C ALA A 64 6.77 -0.07 -1.29
N ALA A 65 5.93 0.86 -1.76
CA ALA A 65 6.11 1.53 -3.04
C ALA A 65 7.40 2.35 -3.11
N CYS A 66 7.70 3.13 -2.06
CA CYS A 66 8.94 3.91 -2.01
C CYS A 66 10.17 2.99 -1.94
N ALA A 67 10.12 1.89 -1.21
CA ALA A 67 11.23 0.93 -1.14
C ALA A 67 11.49 0.26 -2.50
N GLN A 68 10.44 -0.18 -3.21
CA GLN A 68 10.60 -0.74 -4.56
C GLN A 68 11.12 0.29 -5.58
N ALA A 69 10.83 1.57 -5.37
CA ALA A 69 11.33 2.67 -6.21
C ALA A 69 12.75 3.14 -5.85
N GLY A 70 13.35 2.66 -4.75
CA GLY A 70 14.64 3.15 -4.24
C GLY A 70 14.59 4.52 -3.56
N TYR A 71 13.40 4.96 -3.11
CA TYR A 71 13.22 6.22 -2.39
C TYR A 71 13.37 6.03 -0.88
N ASP A 72 14.61 5.76 -0.43
CA ASP A 72 14.91 5.30 0.94
C ASP A 72 14.42 6.24 2.05
N GLU A 73 14.59 7.55 1.89
CA GLU A 73 14.13 8.52 2.90
C GLU A 73 12.61 8.55 3.02
N ALA A 74 11.91 8.51 1.89
CA ALA A 74 10.46 8.47 1.85
C ALA A 74 9.92 7.15 2.40
N ALA A 75 10.59 6.03 2.11
CA ALA A 75 10.26 4.72 2.68
C ALA A 75 10.40 4.75 4.20
N ARG A 76 11.52 5.24 4.75
CA ARG A 76 11.74 5.38 6.19
C ARG A 76 10.70 6.29 6.86
N ALA A 77 10.32 7.39 6.21
CA ALA A 77 9.28 8.28 6.73
C ALA A 77 7.92 7.55 6.80
N ALA A 78 7.55 6.82 5.75
CA ALA A 78 6.32 6.04 5.70
C ALA A 78 6.30 4.89 6.73
N VAL A 79 7.44 4.24 6.99
CA VAL A 79 7.57 3.25 8.08
C VAL A 79 7.26 3.87 9.44
N LYS A 80 7.83 5.04 9.75
CA LYS A 80 7.54 5.74 11.02
C LYS A 80 6.06 6.12 11.14
N GLU A 81 5.45 6.53 10.03
CA GLU A 81 4.00 6.80 10.00
C GLU A 81 3.19 5.54 10.28
N PHE A 82 3.57 4.41 9.67
CA PHE A 82 2.95 3.11 9.94
C PHE A 82 3.11 2.71 11.39
N GLU A 83 4.30 2.80 11.97
CA GLU A 83 4.57 2.46 13.37
C GLU A 83 3.64 3.26 14.30
N ARG A 84 3.57 4.58 14.11
CA ARG A 84 2.69 5.46 14.88
C ARG A 84 1.21 5.14 14.66
N ALA A 85 0.80 4.82 13.44
CA ALA A 85 -0.59 4.48 13.15
C ALA A 85 -0.99 3.10 13.70
N SER A 86 -0.04 2.17 13.74
CA SER A 86 -0.29 0.79 14.14
C SER A 86 -0.45 0.61 15.65
N THR A 87 0.07 1.52 16.48
CA THR A 87 -0.05 1.44 17.95
C THR A 87 -1.49 1.47 18.44
N GLU A 88 -2.41 2.05 17.66
CA GLU A 88 -3.82 2.13 18.00
C GLU A 88 -4.62 0.91 17.54
N ILE A 89 -3.99 -0.04 16.83
CA ILE A 89 -4.66 -1.24 16.33
C ILE A 89 -4.68 -2.32 17.43
N PRO A 90 -5.87 -2.78 17.88
CA PRO A 90 -5.97 -3.75 18.98
C PRO A 90 -5.30 -5.11 18.72
N PHE A 91 -5.11 -5.48 17.45
CA PHE A 91 -4.53 -6.77 17.02
C PHE A 91 -3.15 -6.59 16.39
N ARG A 92 -2.45 -5.49 16.67
CA ARG A 92 -1.07 -5.30 16.22
C ARG A 92 -0.16 -6.37 16.84
N PRO A 93 0.59 -7.14 16.03
CA PRO A 93 1.60 -8.06 16.54
C PRO A 93 2.73 -7.32 17.25
N ARG A 94 3.44 -8.02 18.12
CA ARG A 94 4.67 -7.47 18.69
C ARG A 94 5.74 -7.36 17.60
N PRO A 95 6.66 -6.39 17.67
CA PRO A 95 7.72 -6.24 16.67
C PRO A 95 8.56 -7.51 16.43
N ASP A 96 8.75 -8.32 17.47
CA ASP A 96 9.49 -9.58 17.47
C ASP A 96 8.64 -10.82 17.11
N ASP A 97 7.32 -10.67 16.99
CA ASP A 97 6.39 -11.76 16.65
C ASP A 97 6.24 -11.92 15.14
N GLY A 98 7.28 -12.46 14.49
CA GLY A 98 7.28 -12.73 13.04
C GLY A 98 6.06 -13.55 12.58
N ALA A 99 5.59 -14.50 13.38
CA ALA A 99 4.42 -15.32 13.05
C ALA A 99 3.10 -14.53 13.08
N GLY A 100 3.01 -13.50 13.91
CA GLY A 100 1.82 -12.63 14.02
C GLY A 100 1.66 -11.63 12.88
N TRP A 101 2.74 -11.26 12.19
CA TRP A 101 2.71 -10.24 11.12
C TRP A 101 1.99 -10.68 9.86
N MET A 102 2.12 -11.95 9.46
CA MET A 102 1.43 -12.44 8.27
C MET A 102 -0.12 -12.41 8.39
N PRO A 103 -0.73 -12.91 9.48
CA PRO A 103 -2.17 -12.73 9.75
C PRO A 103 -2.60 -11.27 9.82
N PHE A 104 -1.75 -10.40 10.38
CA PHE A 104 -2.01 -8.97 10.43
C PHE A 104 -2.11 -8.36 9.02
N TRP A 105 -1.15 -8.63 8.14
CA TRP A 105 -1.17 -8.12 6.77
C TRP A 105 -2.36 -8.64 5.97
N ARG A 106 -2.75 -9.90 6.14
CA ARG A 106 -3.97 -10.45 5.54
C ARG A 106 -5.23 -9.72 5.98
N ARG A 107 -5.26 -9.20 7.22
CA ARG A 107 -6.39 -8.41 7.73
C ARG A 107 -6.38 -6.97 7.21
N VAL A 108 -5.20 -6.39 7.00
CA VAL A 108 -5.06 -5.05 6.39
C VAL A 108 -5.39 -5.09 4.90
N PHE A 109 -5.03 -6.16 4.19
CA PHE A 109 -5.22 -6.34 2.75
C PHE A 109 -6.02 -7.61 2.41
N PRO A 110 -7.29 -7.71 2.82
CA PRO A 110 -8.08 -8.93 2.67
C PRO A 110 -8.43 -9.27 1.21
N TYR A 111 -8.25 -8.32 0.30
CA TYR A 111 -8.55 -8.44 -1.12
C TYR A 111 -7.33 -8.81 -1.98
N LEU A 112 -6.14 -8.94 -1.38
CA LEU A 112 -4.93 -9.39 -2.08
C LEU A 112 -4.73 -10.89 -1.87
N GLU A 113 -4.44 -11.60 -2.96
CA GLU A 113 -4.32 -13.05 -3.00
C GLU A 113 -3.13 -13.49 -3.87
N GLY A 114 -2.60 -14.68 -3.57
CA GLY A 114 -1.46 -15.28 -4.28
C GLY A 114 -0.31 -14.31 -4.50
N GLU A 115 0.17 -14.25 -5.74
CA GLU A 115 1.31 -13.43 -6.18
C GLU A 115 1.16 -11.93 -5.85
N THR A 116 -0.07 -11.39 -5.86
CA THR A 116 -0.26 -9.97 -5.53
C THR A 116 0.01 -9.69 -4.05
N PHE A 117 -0.37 -10.61 -3.16
CA PHE A 117 -0.08 -10.46 -1.75
C PHE A 117 1.40 -10.69 -1.46
N GLU A 118 2.02 -11.69 -2.10
CA GLU A 118 3.46 -11.96 -1.99
C GLU A 118 4.31 -10.77 -2.47
N HIS A 119 3.93 -10.15 -3.59
CA HIS A 119 4.62 -8.97 -4.11
C HIS A 119 4.50 -7.76 -3.17
N LEU A 120 3.36 -7.61 -2.48
CA LEU A 120 3.24 -6.60 -1.44
C LEU A 120 4.17 -6.92 -0.25
N CYS A 121 4.18 -8.16 0.23
CA CYS A 121 5.07 -8.59 1.31
C CYS A 121 6.56 -8.37 1.00
N ASP A 122 7.01 -8.66 -0.23
CA ASP A 122 8.37 -8.33 -0.67
C ASP A 122 8.68 -6.83 -0.51
N GLY A 123 7.77 -5.96 -0.95
CA GLY A 123 7.94 -4.51 -0.79
C GLY A 123 7.92 -4.05 0.67
N LEU A 124 7.06 -4.63 1.50
CA LEU A 124 7.02 -4.35 2.94
C LEU A 124 8.35 -4.76 3.61
N GLY A 125 8.85 -5.96 3.31
CA GLY A 125 10.14 -6.45 3.79
C GLY A 125 11.31 -5.56 3.35
N LYS A 126 11.33 -5.13 2.08
CA LYS A 126 12.32 -4.17 1.56
C LYS A 126 12.27 -2.82 2.28
N ALA A 127 11.07 -2.37 2.68
CA ALA A 127 10.92 -1.15 3.47
C ALA A 127 11.39 -1.31 4.93
N GLY A 128 11.68 -2.54 5.37
CA GLY A 128 12.03 -2.86 6.76
C GLY A 128 10.82 -3.11 7.66
N LEU A 129 9.63 -3.30 7.08
CA LEU A 129 8.46 -3.74 7.83
C LEU A 129 8.51 -5.26 8.04
N PRO A 130 8.07 -5.75 9.21
CA PRO A 130 8.06 -7.17 9.50
C PRO A 130 7.01 -7.89 8.63
N VAL A 131 7.37 -9.04 8.07
CA VAL A 131 6.54 -9.88 7.18
C VAL A 131 6.61 -11.35 7.57
#